data_AF-B9A825-F1
#
_entry.id   AF-B9A825-F1
#
_cell.length_a   1.000
_cell.length_b   1.000
_cell.length_c   1.000
_cell.angle_alpha   90.00
_cell.angle_beta   90.00
_cell.angle_gamma   90.00
#
_symmetry.space_group_name_H-M   'P 1'
#
loop_
_entity.id
_entity.type
_entity.pdbx_description
1 polymer ?
#
loop_
_entity_poly.entity_id
_entity_poly.type
_entity_poly.pdbx_seq_one_letter_code
_entity_poly.pdbx_strand_id
1 'polypeptide(L)'
;MKLPNNLSYIKSIEPSDVIFLVNWPDGRKTPLPYTSRVALGMKEGSKSAYKDDGQINVDATAHSLAHGNAHEIDFCCVPYGAESIECEFSVSFASSLRKPFKCSDPEVKRTLVQLIKLYEEKVGWEELANRFLENICNGRWLWRNNECTYSTSIGIKPWPWEDEKAISPFHDIRKNYAGTNHFRDHKDWDNLIKLITDAFSQPNGLCIFEVSATFRLGTNAPIYPSQVFKDSVKGEKSRIYQSTDVDGESSPILGCYKTGAAIATIDDWYPDADKPIRISHYGAHKEDVYCYRHPNTGKDLFTLLEKADQYLEQLQATQVLPDEMINDLHFIVANLIKGGLLQRKGT
;
A
#
# COMPACT_ATOMS: atom_id res chain seq x y z
N MET A 1 -6.34 17.27 23.88
CA MET A 1 -7.05 16.13 24.52
C MET A 1 -6.03 15.09 24.99
N LYS A 2 -6.37 14.20 25.93
CA LYS A 2 -5.51 13.09 26.33
C LYS A 2 -5.97 11.79 25.65
N LEU A 3 -5.03 11.00 25.12
CA LEU A 3 -5.38 9.71 24.51
C LEU A 3 -5.93 8.73 25.56
N PRO A 4 -7.08 8.08 25.31
CA PRO A 4 -7.70 7.18 26.25
C PRO A 4 -7.07 5.78 26.20
N ASN A 5 -7.41 4.94 27.18
CA ASN A 5 -6.87 3.58 27.30
C ASN A 5 -7.31 2.66 26.15
N ASN A 6 -8.51 2.87 25.60
CA ASN A 6 -9.00 2.14 24.44
C ASN A 6 -9.44 3.14 23.38
N LEU A 7 -8.77 3.12 22.23
CA LEU A 7 -9.12 3.91 21.05
C LEU A 7 -8.76 3.10 19.80
N SER A 8 -9.71 2.89 18.91
CA SER A 8 -9.46 2.19 17.65
C SER A 8 -10.39 2.68 16.54
N TYR A 9 -9.92 2.55 15.30
CA TYR A 9 -10.66 2.82 14.08
C TYR A 9 -10.63 1.60 13.15
N ILE A 10 -11.74 1.37 12.45
CA ILE A 10 -11.78 0.40 11.34
C ILE A 10 -11.22 1.08 10.10
N LYS A 11 -10.57 0.29 9.23
CA LYS A 11 -10.09 0.76 7.93
C LYS A 11 -11.24 1.34 7.10
N SER A 12 -10.98 2.45 6.45
CA SER A 12 -11.88 3.07 5.47
C SER A 12 -11.51 2.69 4.04
N ILE A 13 -10.30 2.15 3.82
CA ILE A 13 -9.86 1.62 2.53
C ILE A 13 -9.43 0.17 2.74
N GLU A 14 -10.07 -0.74 2.02
CA GLU A 14 -9.84 -2.18 2.17
C GLU A 14 -9.67 -2.85 0.81
N PRO A 15 -8.43 -3.10 0.37
CA PRO A 15 -8.15 -3.89 -0.82
C PRO A 15 -8.18 -5.39 -0.52
N SER A 16 -8.54 -6.19 -1.53
CA SER A 16 -8.40 -7.65 -1.52
C SER A 16 -6.98 -8.09 -1.87
N ASP A 17 -6.75 -9.41 -1.86
CA ASP A 17 -5.57 -9.98 -2.50
C ASP A 17 -5.61 -9.73 -4.01
N VAL A 18 -4.42 -9.59 -4.61
CA VAL A 18 -4.25 -9.49 -6.06
C VAL A 18 -3.95 -10.86 -6.62
N ILE A 19 -4.83 -11.32 -7.51
CA ILE A 19 -4.62 -12.56 -8.28
C ILE A 19 -3.81 -12.29 -9.54
N PHE A 20 -3.03 -13.26 -9.98
CA PHE A 20 -2.30 -13.21 -11.26
C PHE A 20 -2.90 -14.21 -12.25
N LEU A 21 -3.17 -13.72 -13.45
CA LEU A 21 -3.67 -14.48 -14.59
C LEU A 21 -2.72 -14.33 -15.77
N VAL A 22 -2.66 -15.35 -16.61
CA VAL A 22 -1.91 -15.40 -17.86
C VAL A 22 -2.91 -15.27 -18.99
N ASN A 23 -2.72 -14.26 -19.84
CA ASN A 23 -3.52 -14.09 -21.05
C ASN A 23 -2.82 -14.78 -22.22
N TRP A 24 -3.52 -15.71 -22.84
CA TRP A 24 -3.03 -16.49 -23.99
C TRP A 24 -3.53 -15.90 -25.32
N PRO A 25 -2.78 -16.07 -26.42
CA PRO A 25 -3.17 -15.55 -27.73
C PRO A 25 -4.50 -16.10 -28.29
N ASP A 26 -4.98 -17.23 -27.75
CA ASP A 26 -6.27 -17.83 -28.11
C ASP A 26 -7.47 -17.26 -27.31
N GLY A 27 -7.22 -16.24 -26.48
CA GLY A 27 -8.22 -15.58 -25.65
C GLY A 27 -8.49 -16.25 -24.30
N ARG A 28 -7.83 -17.37 -23.99
CA ARG A 28 -7.95 -17.99 -22.67
C ARG A 28 -7.20 -17.17 -21.61
N LYS A 29 -7.77 -17.14 -20.41
CA LYS A 29 -7.12 -16.70 -19.17
C LYS A 29 -6.89 -17.92 -18.30
N THR A 30 -5.69 -18.08 -17.74
CA THR A 30 -5.38 -19.17 -16.79
C THR A 30 -4.64 -18.64 -15.57
N PRO A 31 -4.73 -19.29 -14.41
CA PRO A 31 -3.92 -18.94 -13.24
C PRO A 31 -2.41 -18.91 -13.56
N LEU A 32 -1.65 -18.03 -12.90
CA LEU A 32 -0.20 -17.95 -13.10
C LEU A 32 0.51 -19.05 -12.30
N PRO A 33 1.23 -20.00 -12.93
CA PRO A 33 1.96 -21.01 -12.18
C PRO A 33 3.24 -20.46 -11.55
N TYR A 34 3.71 -21.11 -10.50
CA TYR A 34 5.06 -20.97 -9.95
C TYR A 34 5.65 -22.35 -9.62
N THR A 35 6.97 -22.42 -9.51
CA THR A 35 7.68 -23.69 -9.27
C THR A 35 8.69 -23.54 -8.15
N SER A 36 8.91 -24.61 -7.39
CA SER A 36 10.03 -24.71 -6.46
C SER A 36 11.28 -25.15 -7.22
N ARG A 37 12.42 -24.47 -7.01
CA ARG A 37 13.69 -24.78 -7.67
C ARG A 37 14.82 -24.72 -6.67
N VAL A 38 15.83 -25.56 -6.87
CA VAL A 38 17.10 -25.48 -6.14
C VAL A 38 18.11 -24.73 -7.00
N ALA A 39 18.67 -23.66 -6.45
CA ALA A 39 19.74 -22.88 -7.06
C ALA A 39 21.02 -23.03 -6.23
N LEU A 40 22.18 -23.08 -6.90
CA LEU A 40 23.48 -23.11 -6.24
C LEU A 40 24.11 -21.72 -6.29
N GLY A 41 24.08 -21.02 -5.16
CA GLY A 41 24.76 -19.74 -4.96
C GLY A 41 26.16 -19.92 -4.39
N MET A 42 26.89 -18.82 -4.20
CA MET A 42 28.17 -18.82 -3.48
C MET A 42 28.00 -18.29 -2.06
N LYS A 43 28.99 -18.51 -1.20
CA LYS A 43 28.99 -18.00 0.18
C LYS A 43 29.40 -16.52 0.19
N GLU A 44 28.43 -15.63 -0.04
CA GLU A 44 28.65 -14.18 -0.14
C GLU A 44 28.32 -13.41 1.15
N GLY A 45 27.62 -14.03 2.12
CA GLY A 45 27.26 -13.37 3.37
C GLY A 45 28.45 -13.19 4.31
N SER A 46 28.53 -12.04 4.99
CA SER A 46 29.65 -11.68 5.89
C SER A 46 29.93 -12.74 6.95
N LYS A 47 28.89 -13.37 7.52
CA LYS A 47 29.01 -14.46 8.51
C LYS A 47 29.74 -15.71 7.99
N SER A 48 29.93 -15.82 6.68
CA SER A 48 30.72 -16.93 6.09
C SER A 48 32.21 -16.76 6.33
N ALA A 49 32.69 -15.51 6.48
CA ALA A 49 34.10 -15.17 6.60
C ALA A 49 34.46 -14.45 7.91
N TYR A 50 33.48 -13.81 8.56
CA TYR A 50 33.67 -12.98 9.75
C TYR A 50 32.75 -13.39 10.89
N LYS A 51 33.23 -13.20 12.12
CA LYS A 51 32.44 -13.30 13.36
C LYS A 51 31.64 -12.02 13.59
N ASP A 52 30.72 -12.04 14.54
CA ASP A 52 29.89 -10.87 14.88
C ASP A 52 30.71 -9.68 15.43
N ASP A 53 31.93 -9.92 15.93
CA ASP A 53 32.88 -8.90 16.37
C ASP A 53 33.77 -8.34 15.24
N GLY A 54 33.55 -8.79 13.99
CA GLY A 54 34.28 -8.35 12.81
C GLY A 54 35.62 -9.07 12.57
N GLN A 55 36.05 -9.97 13.45
CA GLN A 55 37.27 -10.75 13.22
C GLN A 55 37.05 -11.85 12.17
N ILE A 56 38.12 -12.20 11.44
CA ILE A 56 38.08 -13.31 10.48
C ILE A 56 37.79 -14.62 11.23
N ASN A 57 36.85 -15.40 10.71
CA ASN A 57 36.58 -16.75 11.19
C ASN A 57 37.72 -17.68 10.76
N VAL A 58 38.37 -18.34 11.73
CA VAL A 58 39.50 -19.25 11.48
C VAL A 58 39.14 -20.43 10.55
N ASP A 59 37.87 -20.80 10.49
CA ASP A 59 37.36 -21.87 9.63
C ASP A 59 37.06 -21.40 8.19
N ALA A 60 37.13 -20.08 7.93
CA ALA A 60 36.91 -19.48 6.62
C ALA A 60 38.17 -19.56 5.75
N THR A 61 38.51 -20.76 5.32
CA THR A 61 39.57 -21.01 4.34
C THR A 61 39.13 -20.66 2.91
N ALA A 62 40.09 -20.44 2.02
CA ALA A 62 39.80 -20.23 0.59
C ALA A 62 38.94 -21.36 0.00
N HIS A 63 39.20 -22.61 0.41
CA HIS A 63 38.41 -23.77 -0.01
C HIS A 63 36.99 -23.77 0.59
N SER A 64 36.84 -23.40 1.88
CA SER A 64 35.52 -23.42 2.52
C SER A 64 34.58 -22.34 1.98
N LEU A 65 35.11 -21.19 1.54
CA LEU A 65 34.36 -20.12 0.88
C LEU A 65 34.02 -20.41 -0.59
N ALA A 66 34.86 -21.18 -1.30
CA ALA A 66 34.62 -21.58 -2.69
C ALA A 66 33.56 -22.67 -2.85
N HIS A 67 33.10 -23.30 -1.75
CA HIS A 67 32.01 -24.27 -1.83
C HIS A 67 30.66 -23.61 -2.12
N GLY A 68 29.94 -24.17 -3.09
CA GLY A 68 28.58 -23.76 -3.41
C GLY A 68 27.62 -23.91 -2.23
N ASN A 69 26.65 -23.00 -2.18
CA ASN A 69 25.60 -22.92 -1.18
C ASN A 69 24.25 -23.17 -1.85
N ALA A 70 23.64 -24.32 -1.57
CA ALA A 70 22.36 -24.69 -2.17
C ALA A 70 21.21 -23.94 -1.48
N HIS A 71 20.32 -23.36 -2.28
CA HIS A 71 19.14 -22.63 -1.85
C HIS A 71 17.92 -23.16 -2.57
N GLU A 72 16.92 -23.61 -1.82
CA GLU A 72 15.60 -23.86 -2.39
C GLU A 72 14.78 -22.58 -2.38
N ILE A 73 14.18 -22.22 -3.52
CA ILE A 73 13.39 -21.01 -3.71
C ILE A 73 12.15 -21.31 -4.55
N ASP A 74 11.05 -20.60 -4.25
CA ASP A 74 9.97 -20.47 -5.21
C ASP A 74 10.37 -19.49 -6.32
N PHE A 75 10.03 -19.83 -7.56
CA PHE A 75 10.33 -19.08 -8.76
C PHE A 75 9.09 -18.97 -9.65
N CYS A 76 8.75 -17.74 -10.01
CA CYS A 76 7.60 -17.40 -10.85
C CYS A 76 8.07 -16.52 -12.01
N CYS A 77 7.57 -16.78 -13.21
CA CYS A 77 7.89 -16.03 -14.41
C CYS A 77 6.73 -16.10 -15.41
N VAL A 78 6.78 -15.23 -16.41
CA VAL A 78 5.85 -15.26 -17.54
C VAL A 78 6.02 -16.61 -18.29
N PRO A 79 4.94 -17.39 -18.48
CA PRO A 79 4.99 -18.60 -19.29
C PRO A 79 5.40 -18.30 -20.73
N TYR A 80 6.16 -19.20 -21.35
CA TYR A 80 6.52 -19.06 -22.76
C TYR A 80 5.26 -19.10 -23.64
N GLY A 81 5.14 -18.16 -24.57
CA GLY A 81 3.97 -18.04 -25.46
C GLY A 81 2.79 -17.25 -24.89
N ALA A 82 2.86 -16.76 -23.65
CA ALA A 82 1.87 -15.84 -23.10
C ALA A 82 1.91 -14.48 -23.82
N GLU A 83 0.75 -13.84 -23.98
CA GLU A 83 0.65 -12.49 -24.55
C GLU A 83 0.93 -11.42 -23.49
N SER A 84 0.35 -11.59 -22.30
CA SER A 84 0.49 -10.66 -21.18
C SER A 84 0.16 -11.33 -19.85
N ILE A 85 0.47 -10.62 -18.77
CA ILE A 85 -0.02 -10.96 -17.42
C ILE A 85 -1.11 -9.97 -17.04
N GLU A 86 -2.16 -10.49 -16.42
CA GLU A 86 -3.24 -9.71 -15.86
C GLU A 86 -3.28 -9.87 -14.35
N CYS A 87 -3.41 -8.76 -13.63
CA CYS A 87 -3.60 -8.75 -12.19
C CYS A 87 -4.97 -8.17 -11.87
N GLU A 88 -5.72 -8.81 -10.98
CA GLU A 88 -7.07 -8.36 -10.61
C GLU A 88 -7.21 -8.30 -9.08
N PHE A 89 -7.85 -7.25 -8.58
CA PHE A 89 -8.26 -7.12 -7.17
C PHE A 89 -9.43 -6.14 -7.04
N SER A 90 -10.07 -6.10 -5.88
CA SER A 90 -11.06 -5.08 -5.54
C SER A 90 -10.55 -4.18 -4.41
N VAL A 91 -10.96 -2.91 -4.39
CA VAL A 91 -10.77 -2.01 -3.25
C VAL A 91 -12.06 -1.29 -2.89
N SER A 92 -12.42 -1.33 -1.62
CA SER A 92 -13.59 -0.65 -1.07
C SER A 92 -13.16 0.61 -0.32
N PHE A 93 -13.86 1.73 -0.57
CA PHE A 93 -13.77 2.96 0.21
C PHE A 93 -15.06 3.14 1.00
N ALA A 94 -14.95 3.36 2.31
CA ALA A 94 -16.07 3.41 3.24
C ALA A 94 -15.94 4.56 4.25
N SER A 95 -17.06 4.98 4.82
CA SER A 95 -17.12 6.09 5.80
C SER A 95 -16.68 5.70 7.23
N SER A 96 -15.87 4.65 7.42
CA SER A 96 -15.49 4.12 8.75
C SER A 96 -14.75 5.13 9.62
N LEU A 97 -14.02 6.08 9.02
CA LEU A 97 -13.30 7.16 9.69
C LEU A 97 -14.21 8.15 10.44
N ARG A 98 -15.53 8.18 10.16
CA ARG A 98 -16.49 9.16 10.73
C ARG A 98 -16.61 9.09 12.25
N LYS A 99 -16.31 7.93 12.85
CA LYS A 99 -16.34 7.72 14.29
C LYS A 99 -15.36 6.63 14.73
N PRO A 100 -14.81 6.71 15.95
CA PRO A 100 -14.04 5.61 16.51
C PRO A 100 -14.88 4.33 16.58
N PHE A 101 -14.24 3.19 16.27
CA PHE A 101 -14.84 1.86 16.46
C PHE A 101 -14.97 1.51 17.95
N LYS A 102 -13.90 1.75 18.72
CA LYS A 102 -13.93 1.73 20.19
C LYS A 102 -13.31 3.03 20.71
N CYS A 103 -13.93 3.60 21.74
CA CYS A 103 -13.38 4.72 22.51
C CYS A 103 -13.86 4.60 23.95
N SER A 104 -12.94 4.55 24.92
CA SER A 104 -13.29 4.49 26.35
C SER A 104 -13.60 5.84 26.98
N ASP A 105 -13.43 6.94 26.25
CA ASP A 105 -13.67 8.31 26.71
C ASP A 105 -14.69 9.01 25.79
N PRO A 106 -15.89 9.36 26.29
CA PRO A 106 -16.92 10.05 25.51
C PRO A 106 -16.50 11.42 24.96
N GLU A 107 -15.68 12.17 25.69
CA GLU A 107 -15.23 13.50 25.27
C GLU A 107 -14.23 13.38 24.13
N VAL A 108 -13.27 12.45 24.22
CA VAL A 108 -12.35 12.15 23.10
C VAL A 108 -13.13 11.72 21.85
N LYS A 109 -14.17 10.88 22.01
CA LYS A 109 -15.03 10.48 20.89
C LYS A 109 -15.70 11.70 20.25
N ARG A 110 -16.24 12.61 21.05
CA ARG A 110 -16.88 13.84 20.58
C ARG A 110 -15.89 14.74 19.85
N THR A 111 -14.70 14.96 20.41
CA THR A 111 -13.61 15.73 19.79
C THR A 111 -13.24 15.16 18.41
N LEU A 112 -13.02 13.85 18.30
CA LEU A 112 -12.61 13.23 17.03
C LEU A 112 -13.73 13.24 15.96
N VAL A 113 -14.98 13.01 16.35
CA VAL A 113 -16.13 13.12 15.43
C VAL A 113 -16.26 14.55 14.91
N GLN A 114 -16.13 15.54 15.81
CA GLN A 114 -16.17 16.95 15.43
C GLN A 114 -14.99 17.34 14.53
N LEU A 115 -13.80 16.76 14.78
CA LEU A 115 -12.60 17.03 13.99
C LEU A 115 -12.79 16.58 12.54
N ILE A 116 -13.30 15.38 12.32
CA ILE A 116 -13.61 14.87 10.98
C ILE A 116 -14.65 15.73 10.27
N LYS A 117 -15.72 16.11 10.98
CA LYS A 117 -16.76 16.97 10.42
C LYS A 117 -16.20 18.32 9.96
N LEU A 118 -15.41 18.98 10.81
CA LEU A 118 -14.83 20.27 10.46
C LEU A 118 -13.73 20.15 9.39
N TYR A 119 -12.96 19.06 9.38
CA TYR A 119 -11.99 18.78 8.33
C TYR A 119 -12.68 18.70 6.96
N GLU A 120 -13.77 17.96 6.86
CA GLU A 120 -14.59 17.90 5.65
C GLU A 120 -15.12 19.28 5.23
N GLU A 121 -15.67 20.04 6.17
CA GLU A 121 -16.29 21.35 5.86
C GLU A 121 -15.28 22.43 5.46
N LYS A 122 -14.04 22.36 5.98
CA LYS A 122 -13.04 23.44 5.86
C LYS A 122 -11.85 23.10 4.96
N VAL A 123 -11.49 21.82 4.87
CA VAL A 123 -10.33 21.34 4.10
C VAL A 123 -10.77 20.49 2.92
N GLY A 124 -11.75 19.60 3.10
CA GLY A 124 -12.25 18.72 2.05
C GLY A 124 -11.50 17.39 1.94
N TRP A 125 -12.00 16.51 1.07
CA TRP A 125 -11.49 15.15 0.86
C TRP A 125 -10.58 15.02 -0.35
N GLU A 126 -10.58 16.04 -1.21
CA GLU A 126 -10.04 16.02 -2.55
C GLU A 126 -8.56 15.63 -2.55
N GLU A 127 -7.74 16.23 -1.67
CA GLU A 127 -6.31 15.93 -1.61
C GLU A 127 -6.04 14.46 -1.28
N LEU A 128 -6.75 13.89 -0.31
CA LEU A 128 -6.59 12.48 0.07
C LEU A 128 -7.14 11.54 -1.02
N ALA A 129 -8.32 11.84 -1.56
CA ALA A 129 -8.93 11.05 -2.62
C ALA A 129 -8.04 11.00 -3.87
N ASN A 130 -7.47 12.14 -4.29
CA ASN A 130 -6.53 12.21 -5.41
C ASN A 130 -5.32 11.32 -5.17
N ARG A 131 -4.65 11.46 -4.01
CA ARG A 131 -3.44 10.67 -3.70
C ARG A 131 -3.70 9.17 -3.67
N PHE A 132 -4.82 8.73 -3.11
CA PHE A 132 -5.19 7.31 -3.11
C PHE A 132 -5.49 6.81 -4.53
N LEU A 133 -6.27 7.55 -5.31
CA LEU A 133 -6.64 7.16 -6.67
C LEU A 133 -5.43 7.16 -7.61
N GLU A 134 -4.52 8.13 -7.49
CA GLU A 134 -3.28 8.18 -8.27
C GLU A 134 -2.44 6.92 -8.06
N ASN A 135 -2.28 6.47 -6.82
CA ASN A 135 -1.56 5.23 -6.50
C ASN A 135 -2.25 3.95 -7.00
N ILE A 136 -3.57 3.98 -7.23
CA ILE A 136 -4.30 2.89 -7.88
C ILE A 136 -4.05 2.93 -9.39
N CYS A 137 -4.23 4.09 -10.02
CA CYS A 137 -4.15 4.28 -11.46
C CYS A 137 -2.72 4.16 -12.02
N ASN A 138 -1.70 4.49 -11.23
CA ASN A 138 -0.30 4.35 -11.65
C ASN A 138 0.27 2.92 -11.47
N GLY A 139 -0.52 2.00 -10.91
CA GLY A 139 -0.09 0.63 -10.68
C GLY A 139 0.94 0.47 -9.55
N ARG A 140 1.09 1.42 -8.61
CA ARG A 140 2.03 1.30 -7.47
C ARG A 140 1.83 0.00 -6.69
N TRP A 141 0.60 -0.50 -6.63
CA TRP A 141 0.24 -1.76 -5.99
C TRP A 141 0.82 -3.02 -6.67
N LEU A 142 1.35 -2.92 -7.89
CA LEU A 142 2.13 -3.98 -8.55
C LEU A 142 3.57 -4.09 -8.01
N TRP A 143 4.03 -3.08 -7.26
CA TRP A 143 5.40 -2.98 -6.75
C TRP A 143 6.43 -3.20 -7.86
N ARG A 144 7.45 -4.04 -7.61
CA ARG A 144 8.54 -4.37 -8.54
C ARG A 144 8.07 -4.83 -9.92
N ASN A 145 6.87 -5.41 -10.03
CA ASN A 145 6.37 -5.91 -11.31
C ASN A 145 6.12 -4.78 -12.33
N ASN A 146 6.02 -3.52 -11.90
CA ASN A 146 5.80 -2.38 -12.79
C ASN A 146 7.10 -1.76 -13.36
N GLU A 147 8.27 -2.12 -12.82
CA GLU A 147 9.55 -1.48 -13.17
C GLU A 147 10.07 -1.89 -14.55
N CYS A 148 9.85 -3.14 -14.95
CA CYS A 148 10.45 -3.75 -16.15
C CYS A 148 9.40 -4.23 -17.16
N THR A 149 8.34 -3.45 -17.36
CA THR A 149 7.28 -3.74 -18.35
C THR A 149 7.51 -2.97 -19.64
N TYR A 150 7.11 -3.54 -20.78
CA TYR A 150 6.99 -2.80 -22.04
C TYR A 150 5.85 -1.79 -21.97
N SER A 151 4.74 -2.19 -21.36
CA SER A 151 3.57 -1.35 -21.12
C SER A 151 2.77 -1.92 -19.95
N THR A 152 2.16 -1.03 -19.16
CA THR A 152 1.19 -1.37 -18.11
C THR A 152 -0.07 -0.55 -18.37
N SER A 153 -1.24 -1.18 -18.43
CA SER A 153 -2.54 -0.48 -18.51
C SER A 153 -3.42 -0.89 -17.33
N ILE A 154 -4.11 0.08 -16.74
CA ILE A 154 -5.01 -0.13 -15.60
C ILE A 154 -6.46 0.05 -16.06
N GLY A 155 -7.34 -0.86 -15.66
CA GLY A 155 -8.79 -0.72 -15.81
C GLY A 155 -9.43 -0.57 -14.43
N ILE A 156 -10.34 0.39 -14.29
CA ILE A 156 -11.15 0.55 -13.09
C ILE A 156 -12.62 0.38 -13.47
N LYS A 157 -13.28 -0.60 -12.88
CA LYS A 157 -14.73 -0.76 -12.93
C LYS A 157 -15.32 -0.30 -11.60
N PRO A 158 -15.92 0.91 -11.55
CA PRO A 158 -16.43 1.48 -10.32
C PRO A 158 -17.85 1.00 -9.98
N TRP A 159 -18.17 1.03 -8.69
CA TRP A 159 -19.50 0.84 -8.15
C TRP A 159 -19.75 1.83 -6.99
N PRO A 160 -20.92 2.47 -6.90
CA PRO A 160 -21.97 2.49 -7.92
C PRO A 160 -21.52 3.27 -9.17
N TRP A 161 -22.06 2.91 -10.33
CA TRP A 161 -21.84 3.61 -11.60
C TRP A 161 -23.07 3.46 -12.49
N GLU A 162 -23.35 4.44 -13.36
CA GLU A 162 -24.56 4.39 -14.22
C GLU A 162 -24.57 3.17 -15.14
N ASP A 163 -23.42 2.86 -15.74
CA ASP A 163 -23.20 1.63 -16.50
C ASP A 163 -22.33 0.67 -15.69
N GLU A 164 -22.94 -0.36 -15.13
CA GLU A 164 -22.25 -1.40 -14.35
C GLU A 164 -21.16 -2.13 -15.13
N LYS A 165 -21.14 -2.04 -16.46
CA LYS A 165 -20.12 -2.65 -17.32
C LYS A 165 -19.03 -1.66 -17.75
N ALA A 166 -19.16 -0.39 -17.43
CA ALA A 166 -18.16 0.60 -17.81
C ALA A 166 -16.84 0.32 -17.10
N ILE A 167 -15.76 0.43 -17.87
CA ILE A 167 -14.39 0.37 -17.39
C ILE A 167 -13.75 1.71 -17.77
N SER A 168 -13.23 2.42 -16.77
CA SER A 168 -12.39 3.61 -16.96
C SER A 168 -10.95 3.16 -17.24
N PRO A 169 -10.45 3.30 -18.48
CA PRO A 169 -9.17 2.70 -18.87
C PRO A 169 -8.03 3.73 -18.86
N PHE A 170 -6.94 3.39 -18.17
CA PHE A 170 -5.69 4.14 -18.18
C PHE A 170 -4.65 3.35 -18.97
N HIS A 171 -4.53 3.67 -20.26
CA HIS A 171 -3.68 2.94 -21.19
C HIS A 171 -2.22 3.36 -21.07
N ASP A 172 -1.32 2.37 -21.09
CA ASP A 172 0.14 2.55 -21.12
C ASP A 172 0.67 3.67 -20.21
N ILE A 173 0.63 3.39 -18.90
CA ILE A 173 0.99 4.32 -17.83
C ILE A 173 2.34 5.00 -18.09
N ARG A 174 3.35 4.22 -18.48
CA ARG A 174 4.71 4.73 -18.72
C ARG A 174 4.75 5.75 -19.85
N LYS A 175 3.96 5.54 -20.90
CA LYS A 175 3.95 6.40 -22.08
C LYS A 175 3.10 7.64 -21.90
N ASN A 176 1.91 7.48 -21.31
CA ASN A 176 0.89 8.54 -21.30
C ASN A 176 0.86 9.34 -19.99
N TYR A 177 1.37 8.79 -18.89
CA TYR A 177 1.22 9.35 -17.54
C TYR A 177 2.55 9.57 -16.80
N ALA A 178 3.64 9.82 -17.54
CA ALA A 178 4.98 10.02 -16.97
C ALA A 178 5.18 11.37 -16.25
N GLY A 179 4.31 12.36 -16.49
CA GLY A 179 4.38 13.68 -15.87
C GLY A 179 3.55 13.81 -14.61
N THR A 180 3.79 14.86 -13.83
CA THR A 180 2.97 15.20 -12.67
C THR A 180 1.54 15.54 -13.10
N ASN A 181 0.54 15.08 -12.35
CA ASN A 181 -0.88 15.35 -12.55
C ASN A 181 -1.53 14.83 -13.86
N HIS A 182 -0.83 14.11 -14.74
CA HIS A 182 -1.42 13.60 -15.99
C HIS A 182 -2.65 12.69 -15.77
N PHE A 183 -2.74 12.04 -14.61
CA PHE A 183 -3.91 11.24 -14.26
C PHE A 183 -5.17 12.09 -14.08
N ARG A 184 -5.02 13.32 -13.59
CA ARG A 184 -6.12 14.24 -13.29
C ARG A 184 -6.80 14.78 -14.55
N ASP A 185 -6.08 14.80 -15.67
CA ASP A 185 -6.61 15.21 -16.97
C ASP A 185 -7.45 14.11 -17.65
N HIS A 186 -7.53 12.90 -17.06
CA HIS A 186 -8.33 11.82 -17.61
C HIS A 186 -9.83 12.15 -17.48
N LYS A 187 -10.60 11.90 -18.56
CA LYS A 187 -12.04 12.24 -18.64
C LYS A 187 -12.91 11.68 -17.50
N ASP A 188 -12.52 10.54 -16.94
CA ASP A 188 -13.28 9.86 -15.88
C ASP A 188 -12.77 10.21 -14.48
N TRP A 189 -11.71 11.02 -14.36
CA TRP A 189 -11.03 11.30 -13.10
C TRP A 189 -11.95 11.93 -12.06
N ASP A 190 -12.59 13.05 -12.41
CA ASP A 190 -13.44 13.80 -11.48
C ASP A 190 -14.60 12.96 -10.96
N ASN A 191 -15.17 12.09 -11.80
CA ASN A 191 -16.24 11.19 -11.39
C ASN A 191 -15.74 10.10 -10.43
N LEU A 192 -14.55 9.54 -10.66
CA LEU A 192 -13.94 8.57 -9.75
C LEU A 192 -13.57 9.21 -8.40
N ILE A 193 -13.03 10.43 -8.41
CA ILE A 193 -12.76 11.20 -7.19
C ILE A 193 -14.06 11.45 -6.44
N LYS A 194 -15.11 11.88 -7.14
CA LYS A 194 -16.42 12.13 -6.54
C LYS A 194 -16.97 10.90 -5.83
N LEU A 195 -16.83 9.70 -6.40
CA LEU A 195 -17.24 8.46 -5.73
C LEU A 195 -16.50 8.25 -4.40
N ILE A 196 -15.19 8.47 -4.38
CA ILE A 196 -14.39 8.33 -3.15
C ILE A 196 -14.81 9.39 -2.12
N THR A 197 -14.96 10.64 -2.53
CA THR A 197 -15.33 11.74 -1.63
C THR A 197 -16.76 11.57 -1.11
N ASP A 198 -17.69 11.06 -1.92
CA ASP A 198 -19.06 10.74 -1.50
C ASP A 198 -19.09 9.52 -0.56
N ALA A 199 -18.21 8.54 -0.76
CA ALA A 199 -18.08 7.39 0.14
C ALA A 199 -17.55 7.80 1.52
N PHE A 200 -16.57 8.71 1.59
CA PHE A 200 -16.15 9.30 2.86
C PHE A 200 -17.20 10.25 3.42
N SER A 201 -17.87 10.97 2.53
CA SER A 201 -19.13 11.75 2.56
C SER A 201 -20.23 11.30 3.51
N GLN A 202 -20.85 10.23 3.04
CA GLN A 202 -22.20 9.90 3.44
C GLN A 202 -22.16 9.00 4.67
N PRO A 203 -23.16 9.10 5.57
CA PRO A 203 -23.37 8.07 6.57
C PRO A 203 -23.58 6.71 5.88
N ASN A 204 -22.69 5.75 6.14
CA ASN A 204 -22.63 4.44 5.44
C ASN A 204 -22.29 4.56 3.95
N GLY A 205 -21.58 5.61 3.56
CA GLY A 205 -21.05 5.76 2.20
C GLY A 205 -20.12 4.60 1.86
N LEU A 206 -20.24 4.12 0.62
CA LEU A 206 -19.46 3.02 0.08
C LEU A 206 -19.26 3.24 -1.43
N CYS A 207 -18.02 3.11 -1.88
CA CYS A 207 -17.73 2.83 -3.28
C CYS A 207 -16.74 1.67 -3.37
N ILE A 208 -16.84 0.89 -4.45
CA ILE A 208 -15.99 -0.29 -4.69
C ILE A 208 -15.42 -0.15 -6.08
N PHE A 209 -14.11 -0.33 -6.21
CA PHE A 209 -13.44 -0.40 -7.49
C PHE A 209 -12.93 -1.83 -7.71
N GLU A 210 -13.42 -2.48 -8.76
CA GLU A 210 -12.77 -3.66 -9.34
C GLU A 210 -11.64 -3.15 -10.25
N VAL A 211 -10.41 -3.46 -9.89
CA VAL A 211 -9.21 -2.95 -10.55
C VAL A 211 -8.49 -4.09 -11.24
N SER A 212 -8.21 -3.91 -12.53
CA SER A 212 -7.37 -4.80 -13.31
C SER A 212 -6.12 -4.08 -13.82
N ALA A 213 -5.02 -4.81 -13.95
CA ALA A 213 -3.83 -4.35 -14.64
C ALA A 213 -3.42 -5.37 -15.69
N THR A 214 -3.31 -4.95 -16.94
CA THR A 214 -2.67 -5.75 -17.99
C THR A 214 -1.29 -5.19 -18.24
N PHE A 215 -0.25 -5.99 -18.01
CA PHE A 215 1.12 -5.59 -18.34
C PHE A 215 1.81 -6.60 -19.25
N ARG A 216 2.53 -6.07 -20.23
CA ARG A 216 3.33 -6.81 -21.21
C ARG A 216 4.77 -6.79 -20.76
N LEU A 217 5.37 -7.96 -20.61
CA LEU A 217 6.76 -8.13 -20.17
C LEU A 217 7.58 -8.85 -21.24
N GLY A 218 8.90 -8.85 -21.05
CA GLY A 218 9.81 -9.66 -21.85
C GLY A 218 9.50 -11.16 -21.75
N THR A 219 9.94 -11.90 -22.77
CA THR A 219 9.83 -13.37 -22.80
C THR A 219 10.44 -13.97 -21.55
N ASN A 220 9.66 -14.81 -20.84
CA ASN A 220 10.06 -15.45 -19.58
C ASN A 220 10.52 -14.51 -18.47
N ALA A 221 10.09 -13.24 -18.49
CA ALA A 221 10.42 -12.28 -17.46
C ALA A 221 10.02 -12.78 -16.06
N PRO A 222 10.83 -12.52 -15.03
CA PRO A 222 10.50 -12.89 -13.66
C PRO A 222 9.31 -12.08 -13.15
N ILE A 223 8.46 -12.73 -12.34
CA ILE A 223 7.33 -12.11 -11.65
C ILE A 223 7.61 -12.18 -10.14
N TYR A 224 7.23 -11.15 -9.41
CA TYR A 224 7.53 -10.95 -7.99
C TYR A 224 6.27 -10.87 -7.13
N PRO A 225 5.67 -12.02 -6.76
CA PRO A 225 4.58 -12.10 -5.78
C PRO A 225 5.02 -11.70 -4.35
N SER A 226 4.05 -11.67 -3.44
CA SER A 226 4.33 -11.54 -2.01
C SER A 226 4.96 -12.81 -1.46
N GLN A 227 5.84 -12.64 -0.47
CA GLN A 227 6.49 -13.76 0.23
C GLN A 227 5.83 -13.98 1.58
N VAL A 228 5.79 -15.22 2.04
CA VAL A 228 5.37 -15.57 3.40
C VAL A 228 6.43 -15.06 4.38
N PHE A 229 5.98 -14.44 5.47
CA PHE A 229 6.87 -14.15 6.59
C PHE A 229 6.98 -15.40 7.47
N LYS A 230 8.17 -16.00 7.52
CA LYS A 230 8.49 -17.12 8.41
C LYS A 230 9.90 -16.90 8.96
N ASP A 231 10.10 -17.29 10.22
CA ASP A 231 11.45 -17.31 10.81
C ASP A 231 12.34 -18.27 10.02
N SER A 232 13.57 -17.85 9.73
CA SER A 232 14.54 -18.65 8.99
C SER A 232 14.95 -19.87 9.80
N VAL A 233 14.42 -21.04 9.46
CA VAL A 233 14.86 -22.33 10.03
C VAL A 233 15.88 -22.98 9.08
N LYS A 234 16.99 -23.49 9.63
CA LYS A 234 18.04 -24.13 8.84
C LYS A 234 17.49 -25.36 8.12
N GLY A 235 17.67 -25.41 6.79
CA GLY A 235 17.21 -26.50 5.94
C GLY A 235 15.83 -26.29 5.32
N GLU A 236 15.13 -25.20 5.65
CA GLU A 236 13.89 -24.84 4.98
C GLU A 236 14.12 -23.95 3.75
N LYS A 237 13.12 -23.92 2.86
CA LYS A 237 13.08 -23.09 1.67
C LYS A 237 13.24 -21.60 2.04
N SER A 238 14.21 -20.92 1.43
CA SER A 238 14.57 -19.54 1.80
C SER A 238 13.62 -18.48 1.24
N ARG A 239 12.87 -18.82 0.19
CA ARG A 239 11.83 -17.96 -0.39
C ARG A 239 10.57 -18.76 -0.69
N ILE A 240 9.49 -18.42 -0.01
CA ILE A 240 8.17 -19.03 -0.17
C ILE A 240 7.19 -17.94 -0.61
N TYR A 241 6.46 -18.16 -1.70
CA TYR A 241 5.41 -17.23 -2.12
C TYR A 241 4.11 -17.45 -1.35
N GLN A 242 3.37 -16.37 -1.12
CA GLN A 242 1.95 -16.46 -0.76
C GLN A 242 1.16 -16.93 -1.99
N SER A 243 0.18 -17.81 -1.79
CA SER A 243 -0.65 -18.36 -2.87
C SER A 243 -2.12 -18.49 -2.46
N THR A 244 -2.98 -18.59 -3.46
CA THR A 244 -4.41 -18.91 -3.33
C THR A 244 -4.80 -19.93 -4.39
N ASP A 245 -5.94 -20.61 -4.20
CA ASP A 245 -6.57 -21.43 -5.23
C ASP A 245 -7.33 -20.54 -6.22
N VAL A 246 -7.12 -20.76 -7.52
CA VAL A 246 -7.88 -20.16 -8.61
C VAL A 246 -8.22 -21.30 -9.58
N ASP A 247 -9.50 -21.59 -9.74
CA ASP A 247 -10.02 -22.68 -10.59
C ASP A 247 -9.40 -24.06 -10.29
N GLY A 248 -9.07 -24.35 -9.02
CA GLY A 248 -8.47 -25.62 -8.61
C GLY A 248 -6.95 -25.69 -8.79
N GLU A 249 -6.30 -24.59 -9.19
CA GLU A 249 -4.85 -24.48 -9.33
C GLU A 249 -4.28 -23.45 -8.34
N SER A 250 -3.11 -23.76 -7.75
CA SER A 250 -2.40 -22.83 -6.87
C SER A 250 -1.72 -21.73 -7.68
N SER A 251 -2.10 -20.48 -7.45
CA SER A 251 -1.53 -19.29 -8.07
C SER A 251 -0.91 -18.40 -7.00
N PRO A 252 0.23 -17.73 -7.26
CA PRO A 252 0.79 -16.81 -6.30
C PRO A 252 -0.06 -15.53 -6.22
N ILE A 253 0.08 -14.77 -5.14
CA ILE A 253 -0.69 -13.52 -4.93
C ILE A 253 0.21 -12.35 -4.53
N LEU A 254 -0.27 -11.11 -4.73
CA LEU A 254 0.17 -9.99 -3.90
C LEU A 254 -0.84 -9.82 -2.76
N GLY A 255 -0.41 -10.14 -1.54
CA GLY A 255 -1.27 -10.06 -0.36
C GLY A 255 -1.84 -8.66 -0.10
N CYS A 256 -3.09 -8.61 0.36
CA CYS A 256 -3.90 -7.41 0.59
C CYS A 256 -3.20 -6.35 1.45
N TYR A 257 -2.44 -6.73 2.47
CA TYR A 257 -1.66 -5.79 3.30
C TYR A 257 -0.60 -5.04 2.50
N LYS A 258 0.02 -5.70 1.51
CA LYS A 258 1.04 -5.11 0.63
C LYS A 258 0.39 -4.18 -0.40
N THR A 259 -0.78 -4.57 -0.93
CA THR A 259 -1.61 -3.74 -1.81
C THR A 259 -2.07 -2.47 -1.09
N GLY A 260 -2.62 -2.60 0.13
CA GLY A 260 -3.05 -1.46 0.94
C GLY A 260 -1.90 -0.54 1.36
N ALA A 261 -0.71 -1.10 1.61
CA ALA A 261 0.49 -0.30 1.87
C ALA A 261 0.89 0.56 0.66
N ALA A 262 0.78 0.02 -0.55
CA ALA A 262 1.06 0.77 -1.77
C ALA A 262 0.06 1.91 -1.99
N ILE A 263 -1.25 1.64 -1.86
CA ILE A 263 -2.30 2.67 -1.98
C ILE A 263 -2.07 3.79 -0.96
N ALA A 264 -1.71 3.44 0.28
CA ALA A 264 -1.47 4.38 1.38
C ALA A 264 -0.06 5.03 1.38
N THR A 265 0.70 4.94 0.28
CA THR A 265 1.99 5.64 0.12
C THR A 265 1.74 7.07 -0.34
N ILE A 266 1.31 7.91 0.60
CA ILE A 266 0.80 9.27 0.33
C ILE A 266 1.40 10.35 1.24
N ASP A 267 2.21 9.98 2.24
CA ASP A 267 2.78 10.92 3.22
C ASP A 267 4.07 11.54 2.67
N ASP A 268 3.98 12.76 2.14
CA ASP A 268 5.10 13.64 1.82
C ASP A 268 5.04 14.93 2.65
N TRP A 269 4.32 14.89 3.78
CA TRP A 269 4.13 16.03 4.68
C TRP A 269 5.11 16.00 5.87
N TYR A 270 6.10 15.11 5.84
CA TYR A 270 7.10 15.00 6.91
C TYR A 270 8.24 16.01 6.69
N PRO A 271 9.02 16.34 7.73
CA PRO A 271 10.14 17.27 7.60
C PRO A 271 11.13 16.81 6.51
N ASP A 272 11.52 17.71 5.61
CA ASP A 272 12.45 17.45 4.51
C ASP A 272 12.01 16.32 3.54
N ALA A 273 10.71 16.19 3.31
CA ALA A 273 10.16 15.16 2.43
C ALA A 273 10.72 15.23 1.00
N ASP A 274 11.28 14.10 0.57
CA ASP A 274 11.84 13.87 -0.76
C ASP A 274 10.92 12.97 -1.61
N LYS A 275 10.23 12.02 -0.98
CA LYS A 275 9.31 11.08 -1.63
C LYS A 275 8.14 10.73 -0.70
N PRO A 276 6.96 10.39 -1.24
CA PRO A 276 5.87 9.93 -0.40
C PRO A 276 6.23 8.59 0.26
N ILE A 277 6.00 8.49 1.57
CA ILE A 277 6.12 7.26 2.35
C ILE A 277 4.74 6.70 2.70
N ARG A 278 4.70 5.44 3.14
CA ARG A 278 3.47 4.84 3.66
C ARG A 278 3.02 5.55 4.94
N ILE A 279 1.75 5.94 4.99
CA ILE A 279 1.12 6.46 6.20
C ILE A 279 1.30 5.49 7.37
N SER A 280 2.02 5.97 8.39
CA SER A 280 2.33 5.23 9.60
C SER A 280 2.45 6.17 10.79
N HIS A 281 2.25 5.65 12.00
CA HIS A 281 2.17 6.49 13.20
C HIS A 281 3.45 7.31 13.44
N TYR A 282 4.61 6.76 13.05
CA TYR A 282 5.94 7.33 13.29
C TYR A 282 6.70 7.67 12.01
N GLY A 283 6.04 7.63 10.84
CA GLY A 283 6.70 7.86 9.55
C GLY A 283 7.84 6.88 9.28
N ALA A 284 7.63 5.59 9.56
CA ALA A 284 8.65 4.57 9.41
C ALA A 284 8.87 4.23 7.93
N HIS A 285 10.10 4.37 7.48
CA HIS A 285 10.52 4.07 6.11
C HIS A 285 11.39 2.81 6.09
N LYS A 286 10.89 1.78 5.40
CA LYS A 286 11.48 0.44 5.43
C LYS A 286 12.81 0.35 4.70
N GLU A 287 12.97 1.09 3.61
CA GLU A 287 14.19 1.03 2.78
C GLU A 287 15.38 1.66 3.50
N ASP A 288 15.18 2.83 4.11
CA ASP A 288 16.25 3.53 4.84
C ASP A 288 16.38 3.07 6.29
N VAL A 289 15.42 2.27 6.78
CA VAL A 289 15.34 1.83 8.18
C VAL A 289 15.35 3.04 9.13
N TYR A 290 14.55 4.06 8.77
CA TYR A 290 14.51 5.35 9.47
C TYR A 290 13.07 5.77 9.82
N CYS A 291 12.91 6.63 10.83
CA CYS A 291 11.62 7.17 11.26
C CYS A 291 11.60 8.69 11.08
N TYR A 292 10.94 9.18 10.03
CA TYR A 292 10.87 10.61 9.71
C TYR A 292 9.99 11.42 10.66
N ARG A 293 8.99 10.78 11.29
CA ARG A 293 8.10 11.40 12.27
C ARG A 293 8.37 10.81 13.65
N HIS A 294 9.64 10.74 14.04
CA HIS A 294 10.01 10.26 15.37
C HIS A 294 9.34 11.14 16.46
N PRO A 295 8.86 10.60 17.59
CA PRO A 295 8.15 11.38 18.62
C PRO A 295 8.91 12.62 19.13
N ASN A 296 10.24 12.60 19.15
CA ASN A 296 11.07 13.77 19.49
C ASN A 296 10.86 14.98 18.57
N THR A 297 10.37 14.78 17.34
CA THR A 297 10.02 15.86 16.40
C THR A 297 8.66 16.50 16.73
N GLY A 298 7.84 15.85 17.55
CA GLY A 298 6.47 16.27 17.85
C GLY A 298 5.50 16.19 16.66
N LYS A 299 5.89 15.50 15.58
CA LYS A 299 5.13 15.31 14.33
C LYS A 299 4.64 13.88 14.10
N ASP A 300 4.71 13.04 15.13
CA ASP A 300 4.11 11.70 15.15
C ASP A 300 2.59 11.77 15.39
N LEU A 301 1.87 10.73 14.98
CA LEU A 301 0.40 10.70 15.07
C LEU A 301 -0.13 10.94 16.49
N PHE A 302 0.51 10.37 17.52
CA PHE A 302 -0.01 10.44 18.89
C PHE A 302 0.15 11.84 19.47
N THR A 303 1.29 12.48 19.23
CA THR A 303 1.52 13.88 19.63
C THR A 303 0.56 14.82 18.90
N LEU A 304 0.29 14.57 17.61
CA LEU A 304 -0.67 15.36 16.84
C LEU A 304 -2.12 15.13 17.31
N LEU A 305 -2.52 13.91 17.63
CA LEU A 305 -3.85 13.62 18.19
C LEU A 305 -4.06 14.29 19.56
N GLU A 306 -3.04 14.38 20.41
CA GLU A 306 -3.16 15.12 21.68
C GLU A 306 -3.45 16.62 21.46
N LYS A 307 -3.10 17.18 20.29
CA LYS A 307 -3.42 18.56 19.87
C LYS A 307 -4.79 18.71 19.19
N ALA A 308 -5.63 17.68 19.12
CA ALA A 308 -6.93 17.73 18.42
C ALA A 308 -7.83 18.91 18.81
N ASP A 309 -7.87 19.30 20.10
CA ASP A 309 -8.67 20.44 20.55
C ASP A 309 -8.17 21.77 19.96
N GLN A 310 -6.85 21.93 19.79
CA GLN A 310 -6.27 23.13 19.17
C GLN A 310 -6.63 23.20 17.68
N TYR A 311 -6.60 22.07 16.98
CA TYR A 311 -7.04 22.01 15.58
C TYR A 311 -8.53 22.33 15.45
N LEU A 312 -9.37 21.87 16.37
CA LEU A 312 -10.80 22.21 16.40
C LEU A 312 -11.03 23.72 16.54
N GLU A 313 -10.37 24.35 17.51
CA GLU A 313 -10.48 25.80 17.74
C GLU A 313 -10.08 26.59 16.48
N GLN A 314 -9.00 26.19 15.82
CA GLN A 314 -8.51 26.86 14.61
C GLN A 314 -9.43 26.65 13.40
N LEU A 315 -9.97 25.44 13.21
CA LEU A 315 -10.97 25.12 12.18
C LEU A 315 -12.28 25.91 12.36
N GLN A 316 -12.62 26.27 13.60
CA GLN A 316 -13.80 27.08 13.91
C GLN A 316 -13.54 28.59 13.76
N ALA A 317 -12.37 29.06 14.22
CA ALA A 317 -12.06 30.48 14.32
C ALA A 317 -11.58 31.11 13.00
N THR A 318 -10.82 30.35 12.21
CA THR A 318 -10.03 30.92 11.11
C THR A 318 -10.60 30.54 9.75
N GLN A 319 -10.64 31.50 8.83
CA GLN A 319 -11.11 31.26 7.46
C GLN A 319 -10.03 30.64 6.56
N VAL A 320 -8.74 30.85 6.88
CA VAL A 320 -7.58 30.30 6.15
C VAL A 320 -6.61 29.67 7.15
N LEU A 321 -6.35 28.37 7.02
CA LEU A 321 -5.43 27.64 7.89
C LEU A 321 -3.99 27.72 7.36
N PRO A 322 -2.97 27.73 8.23
CA PRO A 322 -1.57 27.60 7.79
C PRO A 322 -1.30 26.26 7.09
N ASP A 323 -0.44 26.25 6.07
CA ASP A 323 -0.10 25.04 5.30
C ASP A 323 0.41 23.89 6.18
N GLU A 324 1.24 24.20 7.19
CA GLU A 324 1.74 23.20 8.14
C GLU A 324 0.59 22.52 8.92
N MET A 325 -0.45 23.28 9.25
CA MET A 325 -1.62 22.76 9.95
C MET A 325 -2.49 21.90 9.03
N ILE A 326 -2.64 22.31 7.76
CA ILE A 326 -3.32 21.53 6.73
C ILE A 326 -2.60 20.19 6.53
N ASN A 327 -1.27 20.21 6.45
CA ASN A 327 -0.42 19.02 6.34
C ASN A 327 -0.56 18.09 7.57
N ASP A 328 -0.55 18.64 8.78
CA ASP A 328 -0.79 17.87 10.00
C ASP A 328 -2.20 17.22 9.98
N LEU A 329 -3.22 17.96 9.53
CA LEU A 329 -4.60 17.46 9.39
C LEU A 329 -4.71 16.34 8.35
N HIS A 330 -4.10 16.50 7.17
CA HIS A 330 -4.04 15.44 6.17
C HIS A 330 -3.39 14.17 6.73
N PHE A 331 -2.28 14.31 7.46
CA PHE A 331 -1.60 13.18 8.08
C PHE A 331 -2.44 12.50 9.18
N ILE A 332 -3.11 13.27 10.04
CA ILE A 332 -4.03 12.74 11.07
C ILE A 332 -5.16 11.96 10.40
N VAL A 333 -5.86 12.58 9.45
CA VAL A 333 -7.04 12.00 8.80
C VAL A 333 -6.67 10.79 7.95
N ALA A 334 -5.54 10.81 7.25
CA ALA A 334 -5.02 9.65 6.54
C ALA A 334 -4.73 8.46 7.48
N ASN A 335 -4.26 8.71 8.70
CA ASN A 335 -4.12 7.65 9.71
C ASN A 335 -5.47 7.14 10.23
N LEU A 336 -6.49 8.01 10.34
CA LEU A 336 -7.85 7.58 10.70
C LEU A 336 -8.50 6.73 9.60
N ILE A 337 -8.28 7.08 8.32
CA ILE A 337 -8.68 6.28 7.15
C ILE A 337 -8.00 4.92 7.16
N LYS A 338 -6.68 4.89 7.44
CA LYS A 338 -5.92 3.65 7.59
C LYS A 338 -6.42 2.80 8.77
N GLY A 339 -6.96 3.42 9.81
CA GLY A 339 -7.45 2.74 11.00
C GLY A 339 -6.35 2.10 11.85
N GLY A 340 -6.77 1.26 12.79
CA GLY A 340 -5.89 0.56 13.73
C GLY A 340 -6.10 0.97 15.19
N LEU A 341 -5.17 0.53 16.04
CA LEU A 341 -5.17 0.82 17.48
C LEU A 341 -4.43 2.14 17.73
N LEU A 342 -5.12 3.11 18.33
CA LEU A 342 -4.63 4.47 18.61
C LEU A 342 -4.58 4.78 20.11
N GLN A 343 -4.53 3.74 20.94
CA GLN A 343 -4.53 3.86 22.40
C GLN A 343 -3.12 4.05 22.96
N ARG A 344 -3.04 4.74 24.11
CA ARG A 344 -1.77 5.05 24.78
C ARG A 344 -1.15 3.86 25.52
N LYS A 345 -1.96 2.92 26.01
CA LYS A 345 -1.50 1.69 26.66
C LYS A 345 -1.91 0.51 25.80
N GLY A 346 -0.93 -0.19 25.23
CA GLY A 346 -1.15 -1.52 24.68
C GLY A 346 -1.29 -2.53 25.82
N THR A 347 -2.29 -3.39 25.76
CA THR A 347 -2.20 -4.73 26.37
C THR A 347 -1.44 -5.64 25.45
#